data_AF-A0A380EFA0-F1
#
_entry.id   AF-A0A380EFA0-F1
#
_cell.length_a   1.000
_cell.length_b   1.000
_cell.length_c   1.000
_cell.angle_alpha   90.00
_cell.angle_beta   90.00
_cell.angle_gamma   90.00
#
_symmetry.space_group_name_H-M   'P 1'
#
loop_
_entity.id
_entity.type
_entity.pdbx_description
1 polymer ?
#
loop_
_entity_poly.entity_id
_entity_poly.type
_entity_poly.pdbx_seq_one_letter_code
_entity_poly.pdbx_strand_id
1 'polypeptide(L)' 'MYFVLAIFTIISASVSLGYSIQACASSHNINAYYALSRSLPLFLLAIFSLVIHSAIF' A
#
# COMPACT_ATOMS: atom_id res chain seq x y z
N MET A 1 3.75 -9.34 -17.25
CA MET A 1 2.50 -8.67 -16.77
C MET A 1 2.47 -8.45 -15.26
N TYR A 2 2.84 -9.43 -14.42
CA TYR A 2 2.84 -9.29 -12.94
C TYR A 2 3.73 -8.16 -12.40
N PHE A 3 4.90 -7.92 -12.98
CA PHE A 3 5.80 -6.84 -12.54
C PHE A 3 5.20 -5.45 -12.71
N VAL A 4 4.58 -5.20 -13.86
CA VAL A 4 3.90 -3.93 -14.16
C VAL A 4 2.72 -3.71 -13.19
N LEU A 5 1.96 -4.77 -12.90
CA LEU A 5 0.88 -4.73 -11.90
C LEU A 5 1.39 -4.44 -10.49
N ALA A 6 2.53 -5.00 -10.08
CA ALA A 6 3.14 -4.74 -8.78
C ALA A 6 3.54 -3.26 -8.64
N ILE A 7 4.08 -2.65 -9.70
CA ILE A 7 4.42 -1.21 -9.73
C ILE A 7 3.15 -0.35 -9.57
N PHE A 8 2.12 -0.60 -10.37
CA PHE A 8 0.86 0.16 -10.26
C PHE A 8 0.20 -0.02 -8.90
N THR A 9 0.28 -1.22 -8.33
CA THR A 9 -0.25 -1.53 -6.99
C THR A 9 0.52 -0.79 -5.92
N ILE A 10 1.86 -0.72 -5.99
CA ILE A 10 2.69 0.09 -5.08
C ILE A 10 2.26 1.55 -5.13
N ILE A 11 2.19 2.15 -6.32
CA ILE A 11 1.88 3.58 -6.47
C ILE A 11 0.50 3.89 -5.88
N SER A 12 -0.51 3.09 -6.24
CA SER A 12 -1.88 3.26 -5.75
C SER A 12 -1.98 3.06 -4.23
N ALA A 13 -1.34 2.01 -3.70
CA ALA A 13 -1.31 1.72 -2.28
C ALA A 13 -0.58 2.81 -1.48
N SER A 14 0.53 3.37 -1.99
CA SER A 14 1.23 4.49 -1.35
C SER A 14 0.37 5.73 -1.22
N VAL A 15 -0.33 6.13 -2.29
CA VAL A 15 -1.23 7.30 -2.26
C VAL A 15 -2.37 7.06 -1.28
N SER A 16 -2.99 5.88 -1.33
CA SER A 16 -4.07 5.52 -0.40
C SER A 16 -3.60 5.48 1.05
N LEU A 17 -2.40 4.99 1.32
CA LEU A 17 -1.80 4.95 2.65
C LEU A 17 -1.55 6.37 3.17
N GLY A 18 -0.99 7.26 2.35
CA GLY A 18 -0.75 8.66 2.73
C GLY A 18 -2.04 9.40 3.13
N TYR A 19 -3.10 9.25 2.34
CA TYR A 19 -4.41 9.81 2.68
C TYR A 19 -4.99 9.20 3.95
N SER A 20 -4.86 7.88 4.13
CA SER A 20 -5.39 7.18 5.29
C SER A 20 -4.66 7.58 6.58
N ILE A 21 -3.34 7.76 6.53
CA ILE A 21 -2.53 8.28 7.66
C ILE A 21 -2.98 9.68 8.02
N GLN A 22 -3.13 10.57 7.03
CA GLN A 22 -3.56 11.95 7.27
C GLN A 22 -4.97 12.02 7.85
N ALA A 23 -5.91 11.24 7.31
CA ALA A 23 -7.27 11.14 7.83
C ALA A 23 -7.32 10.52 9.24
N CYS A 24 -6.45 9.56 9.52
CA CYS A 24 -6.30 8.94 10.83
C CYS A 24 -5.82 9.97 11.87
N ALA A 25 -4.78 10.74 11.53
CA ALA A 25 -4.23 11.78 12.40
C ALA A 25 -5.19 12.96 12.62
N SER A 26 -5.98 13.32 11.61
CA SER A 26 -6.89 14.48 11.70
C SER A 26 -8.24 14.15 12.32
N SER A 27 -8.83 13.00 12.00
CA SER A 27 -10.24 12.72 12.30
C SER A 27 -10.44 11.62 13.35
N HIS A 28 -9.40 10.85 13.71
CA HIS A 28 -9.49 9.70 14.62
C HIS A 28 -10.68 8.76 14.30
N ASN A 29 -11.07 8.69 13.02
CA ASN A 29 -12.26 7.99 12.59
C ASN A 29 -11.94 6.52 12.31
N ILE A 30 -12.79 5.60 12.78
CA ILE A 30 -12.67 4.16 12.56
C ILE A 30 -12.53 3.82 11.07
N ASN A 31 -13.20 4.57 10.19
CA ASN A 31 -13.10 4.37 8.74
C ASN A 31 -11.70 4.67 8.20
N ALA A 32 -11.01 5.67 8.78
CA ALA A 32 -9.64 6.00 8.40
C ALA A 32 -8.66 4.92 8.89
N TYR A 33 -8.87 4.38 10.09
CA TYR A 33 -8.10 3.24 10.60
C TYR A 33 -8.32 1.97 9.76
N TYR A 34 -9.55 1.72 9.32
CA TYR A 34 -9.85 0.60 8.43
C TYR A 34 -9.19 0.75 7.06
N ALA A 35 -9.25 1.95 6.47
CA ALA A 35 -8.57 2.26 5.22
C ALA A 35 -7.05 2.07 5.37
N LEU A 36 -6.45 2.59 6.44
CA LEU A 36 -5.03 2.40 6.77
C LEU A 36 -4.66 0.92 6.87
N SER A 37 -5.44 0.15 7.63
CA SER A 37 -5.23 -1.27 7.87
C SER A 37 -5.33 -2.12 6.59
N ARG A 38 -6.08 -1.67 5.58
CA ARG A 38 -6.14 -2.30 4.27
C ARG A 38 -4.98 -1.90 3.35
N SER A 39 -4.64 -0.61 3.33
CA SER A 39 -3.64 -0.06 2.41
C SER A 39 -2.22 -0.48 2.78
N LEU A 40 -1.94 -0.61 4.08
CA LEU A 40 -0.63 -1.00 4.61
C LEU A 40 -0.19 -2.41 4.18
N PRO A 41 -0.99 -3.49 4.37
CA PRO A 41 -0.61 -4.82 3.92
C PRO A 41 -0.53 -4.92 2.40
N LEU A 42 -1.36 -4.19 1.64
CA LEU A 42 -1.25 -4.14 0.18
C LEU A 42 0.07 -3.51 -0.28
N PHE A 43 0.48 -2.42 0.37
CA PHE A 43 1.76 -1.78 0.11
C PHE A 43 2.94 -2.71 0.44
N LEU A 44 2.92 -3.35 1.61
CA LEU A 44 3.96 -4.32 2.00
C LEU A 44 4.02 -5.51 1.06
N LEU A 45 2.87 -6.11 0.70
CA LEU A 45 2.80 -7.24 -0.22
C LEU A 45 3.38 -6.89 -1.59
N ALA A 46 3.06 -5.70 -2.10
CA ALA A 46 3.55 -5.27 -3.40
C ALA A 46 5.07 -4.98 -3.37
N ILE A 47 5.60 -4.42 -2.27
CA ILE A 47 7.05 -4.29 -2.06
C ILE A 47 7.73 -5.66 -1.98
N PHE A 48 7.22 -6.58 -1.16
CA PHE A 48 7.79 -7.93 -1.04
C PHE A 48 7.79 -8.65 -2.38
N SER A 49 6.69 -8.56 -3.13
CA SER A 49 6.59 -9.16 -4.47
C SER A 49 7.64 -8.58 -5.43
N LEU A 50 7.89 -7.26 -5.38
CA LEU A 50 8.88 -6.60 -6.22
C LEU A 50 10.32 -6.97 -5.83
N VAL A 51 10.62 -7.01 -4.53
CA VAL A 51 11.94 -7.39 -4.01
C VAL A 51 12.26 -8.85 -4.33
N ILE A 52 11.31 -9.77 -4.10
CA ILE A 52 11.48 -11.18 -4.44
C ILE A 52 11.66 -11.35 -5.94
N HIS A 53 10.87 -10.66 -6.76
CA HIS A 53 11.04 -10.72 -8.21
C HIS A 53 12.42 -10.24 -8.65
N SER A 54 12.90 -9.14 -8.10
CA SER A 54 14.23 -8.58 -8.38
C SER A 54 15.40 -9.39 -7.82
N ALA A 55 15.17 -10.25 -6.83
CA ALA A 55 16.22 -11.11 -6.26
C ALA A 55 16.34 -12.45 -7.00
N ILE A 56 15.28 -12.88 -7.67
CA ILE A 56 15.21 -14.15 -8.40
C ILE A 56 15.62 -14.00 -9.88
N PHE A 57 15.35 -12.83 -10.48
CA PHE A 57 15.70 -12.48 -11.86
C PHE A 57 16.85 -11.47 -11.89
#